data_AF-A0A557S1C2-F1
#
_entry.id   AF-A0A557S1C2-F1
#
_cell.length_a   1.000
_cell.length_b   1.000
_cell.length_c   1.000
_cell.angle_alpha   90.00
_cell.angle_beta   90.00
_cell.angle_gamma   90.00
#
_symmetry.space_group_name_H-M   'P 1'
#
loop_
_entity.id
_entity.type
_entity.pdbx_description
1 polymer ?
#
loop_
_entity_poly.entity_id
_entity_poly.type
_entity_poly.pdbx_seq_one_letter_code
_entity_poly.pdbx_strand_id
1 'polypeptide(L)'
;MENHVLDALDKDHDIFNAWDLLAQRPQRVSGKSAVEVVRAFLSIADHLKEGLTLRQLSSRCFWRDLDFSGFMILKSLCRVFGGVQAWSEGYICMLDLLNKAEGHFAKFGNKKAQMNSGTTGCPFSDQILLPALRSKGIFIDQEAIVE
;
A
#
# COMPACT_ATOMS: atom_id res chain seq x y z
N MET A 1 -19.66 0.81 29.26
CA MET A 1 -18.87 1.70 28.38
C MET A 1 -18.76 1.17 26.95
N GLU A 2 -19.21 -0.07 26.67
CA GLU A 2 -19.30 -0.65 25.31
C GLU A 2 -20.47 -0.12 24.46
N ASN A 3 -21.52 0.46 25.07
CA ASN A 3 -22.75 0.81 24.33
C ASN A 3 -22.66 2.07 23.46
N HIS A 4 -21.70 2.98 23.71
CA HIS A 4 -21.64 4.26 22.96
C HIS A 4 -20.95 4.16 21.60
N VAL A 5 -20.15 3.10 21.35
CA VAL A 5 -19.53 2.87 20.04
C VAL A 5 -20.56 2.36 19.04
N LEU A 6 -21.52 1.54 19.49
CA LEU A 6 -22.58 0.99 18.66
C LEU A 6 -23.60 2.06 18.25
N ASP A 7 -23.96 2.97 19.15
CA ASP A 7 -24.92 4.04 18.86
C ASP A 7 -24.40 5.08 17.85
N ALA A 8 -23.09 5.23 17.73
CA ALA A 8 -22.47 6.14 16.75
C ALA A 8 -22.45 5.54 15.33
N LEU A 9 -22.58 4.22 15.22
CA LEU A 9 -22.56 3.48 13.94
C LEU A 9 -23.94 3.46 13.28
N ASP A 10 -25.03 3.62 14.03
CA ASP A 10 -26.39 3.42 13.53
C ASP A 10 -26.96 4.59 12.71
N LYS A 11 -26.23 5.71 12.60
CA LYS A 11 -26.77 6.96 12.01
C LYS A 11 -26.48 7.17 10.52
N ASP A 12 -25.64 6.36 9.89
CA ASP A 12 -25.35 6.44 8.44
C ASP A 12 -25.76 5.14 7.74
N HIS A 13 -27.06 5.06 7.44
CA HIS A 13 -27.74 3.88 6.88
C HIS A 13 -27.21 3.42 5.50
N ASP A 14 -26.38 4.24 4.83
CA ASP A 14 -25.79 3.90 3.52
C ASP A 14 -24.46 3.14 3.59
N ILE A 15 -23.74 3.17 4.72
CA ILE A 15 -22.43 2.52 4.87
C ILE A 15 -22.59 1.01 5.17
N PHE A 16 -23.72 0.60 5.73
CA PHE A 16 -23.94 -0.75 6.28
C PHE A 16 -24.44 -1.81 5.29
N ASN A 17 -24.75 -1.46 4.04
CA ASN A 17 -25.00 -2.44 2.98
C ASN A 17 -23.75 -3.31 2.65
N ALA A 18 -22.58 -2.94 3.20
CA ALA A 18 -21.34 -3.71 3.07
C ALA A 18 -21.22 -4.85 4.10
N TRP A 19 -22.06 -4.91 5.15
CA TRP A 19 -21.91 -5.92 6.20
C TRP A 19 -22.11 -7.34 5.65
N ASP A 20 -23.14 -7.55 4.83
CA ASP A 20 -23.39 -8.84 4.20
C ASP A 20 -22.26 -9.25 3.25
N LEU A 21 -21.61 -8.29 2.60
CA LEU A 21 -20.46 -8.55 1.71
C LEU A 21 -19.20 -8.94 2.50
N LEU A 22 -18.93 -8.28 3.62
CA LEU A 22 -17.82 -8.62 4.52
C LEU A 22 -18.07 -9.96 5.23
N ALA A 23 -19.32 -10.27 5.56
CA ALA A 23 -19.69 -11.57 6.13
C ALA A 23 -19.49 -12.71 5.11
N GLN A 24 -19.80 -12.47 3.83
CA GLN A 24 -19.57 -13.43 2.75
C GLN A 24 -18.09 -13.60 2.39
N ARG A 25 -17.29 -12.53 2.51
CA ARG A 25 -15.84 -12.54 2.23
C ARG A 25 -15.08 -11.86 3.35
N PRO A 26 -14.90 -12.54 4.50
CA PRO A 26 -14.19 -11.97 5.64
C PRO A 26 -12.77 -11.63 5.22
N GLN A 27 -12.40 -10.36 5.37
CA GLN A 27 -11.05 -9.89 5.12
C GLN A 27 -10.11 -10.55 6.13
N ARG A 28 -9.20 -11.38 5.65
CA ARG A 28 -8.22 -12.10 6.48
C ARG A 28 -6.84 -11.54 6.19
N VAL A 29 -6.09 -11.25 7.25
CA VAL A 29 -4.68 -10.94 7.13
C VAL A 29 -3.90 -12.22 7.42
N SER A 30 -3.12 -12.70 6.46
CA SER A 30 -2.36 -13.94 6.59
C SER A 30 -1.49 -13.94 7.85
N GLY A 31 -1.56 -15.03 8.62
CA GLY A 31 -0.79 -15.18 9.87
C GLY A 31 -1.24 -14.30 11.05
N LYS A 32 -2.38 -13.60 10.96
CA LYS A 32 -2.93 -12.76 12.05
C LYS A 32 -4.34 -13.21 12.44
N SER A 33 -4.59 -13.29 13.74
CA SER A 33 -5.95 -13.45 14.29
C SER A 33 -6.75 -12.15 14.13
N ALA A 34 -8.09 -12.25 14.15
CA ALA A 34 -8.97 -11.09 14.10
C ALA A 34 -8.67 -10.09 15.24
N VAL A 35 -8.34 -10.60 16.43
CA VAL A 35 -7.96 -9.78 17.59
C VAL A 35 -6.67 -9.00 17.33
N GLU A 36 -5.66 -9.62 16.72
CA GLU A 36 -4.42 -8.93 16.36
C GLU A 36 -4.66 -7.86 15.31
N VAL A 37 -5.51 -8.13 14.32
CA VAL A 37 -5.88 -7.14 13.30
C VAL A 37 -6.58 -5.95 13.94
N VAL A 38 -7.58 -6.18 14.80
CA VAL A 38 -8.28 -5.10 15.52
C VAL A 38 -7.31 -4.32 16.41
N ARG A 39 -6.40 -4.99 17.14
CA ARG A 39 -5.35 -4.30 17.93
C ARG A 39 -4.43 -3.45 17.06
N ALA A 40 -4.07 -3.92 15.87
CA ALA A 40 -3.29 -3.13 14.93
C ALA A 40 -4.06 -1.86 14.51
N PHE A 41 -5.34 -1.97 14.16
CA PHE A 41 -6.18 -0.79 13.90
C PHE A 41 -6.27 0.15 15.09
N LEU A 42 -6.39 -0.37 16.31
CA LEU A 42 -6.41 0.47 17.52
C LEU A 42 -5.07 1.21 17.72
N SER A 43 -3.94 0.61 17.36
CA SER A 43 -2.64 1.30 17.43
C SER A 43 -2.52 2.50 16.50
N ILE A 44 -3.31 2.55 15.42
CA ILE A 44 -3.36 3.71 14.52
C ILE A 44 -3.88 4.96 15.25
N ALA A 45 -4.71 4.80 16.28
CA ALA A 45 -5.23 5.92 17.06
C ALA A 45 -4.11 6.75 17.72
N ASP A 46 -2.95 6.16 17.99
CA ASP A 46 -1.80 6.89 18.53
C ASP A 46 -1.21 7.87 17.51
N HIS A 47 -1.30 7.57 16.21
CA HIS A 47 -0.87 8.48 15.14
C HIS A 47 -1.88 9.62 14.87
N LEU A 48 -3.13 9.49 15.31
CA LEU A 48 -4.12 10.57 15.19
C LEU A 48 -3.75 11.76 16.10
N LYS A 49 -3.00 11.51 17.19
CA LYS A 49 -2.51 12.54 18.10
C LYS A 49 -1.43 13.43 17.48
N GLU A 50 -0.78 12.95 16.41
CA GLU A 50 0.22 13.71 15.64
C GLU A 50 -0.42 14.76 14.71
N GLY A 51 -1.75 14.85 14.65
CA GLY A 51 -2.45 15.81 13.79
C GLY A 51 -2.34 15.49 12.29
N LEU A 52 -2.03 14.25 11.94
CA LEU A 52 -1.93 13.81 10.55
C LEU A 52 -3.29 13.81 9.88
N THR A 53 -3.33 14.30 8.63
CA THR A 53 -4.47 14.07 7.75
C THR A 53 -4.58 12.58 7.39
N LEU A 54 -5.79 12.10 7.06
CA LEU A 54 -5.98 10.72 6.58
C LEU A 54 -5.07 10.37 5.40
N ARG A 55 -4.78 11.35 4.51
CA ARG A 55 -3.84 11.18 3.39
C ARG A 55 -2.41 10.96 3.86
N GLN A 56 -1.94 11.69 4.86
CA GLN A 56 -0.60 11.50 5.42
C GLN A 56 -0.50 10.14 6.10
N LEU A 57 -1.51 9.77 6.88
CA LEU A 57 -1.56 8.49 7.56
C LEU A 57 -1.57 7.32 6.58
N SER A 58 -2.43 7.36 5.55
CA SER A 58 -2.49 6.30 4.52
C SER A 58 -1.21 6.22 3.70
N SER A 59 -0.48 7.33 3.55
CA SER A 59 0.79 7.34 2.82
C SER A 59 1.96 6.72 3.58
N ARG A 60 1.84 6.45 4.90
CA ARG A 60 2.96 5.88 5.70
C ARG A 60 3.42 4.52 5.19
N CYS A 61 2.48 3.71 4.69
CA CYS A 61 2.73 2.43 4.04
C CYS A 61 2.29 2.51 2.58
N PHE A 62 3.17 3.00 1.71
CA PHE A 62 2.88 3.22 0.30
C PHE A 62 2.94 1.92 -0.50
N TRP A 63 1.88 1.62 -1.27
CA TRP A 63 1.80 0.47 -2.17
C TRP A 63 1.09 0.87 -3.46
N ARG A 64 1.72 0.56 -4.60
CA ARG A 64 1.32 0.87 -5.98
C ARG A 64 2.07 -0.09 -6.91
N ASP A 65 1.82 0.00 -8.22
CA ASP A 65 2.63 -0.63 -9.27
C ASP A 65 4.13 -0.52 -8.98
N LEU A 66 4.84 -1.63 -9.21
CA LEU A 66 6.29 -1.69 -9.25
C LEU A 66 6.76 -1.16 -10.61
N ASP A 67 6.69 0.16 -10.78
CA ASP A 67 7.16 0.90 -11.94
C ASP A 67 7.74 2.28 -11.56
N PHE A 68 8.25 3.03 -12.55
CA PHE A 68 8.88 4.33 -12.28
C PHE A 68 7.86 5.42 -11.90
N SER A 69 6.64 5.37 -12.44
CA SER A 69 5.57 6.31 -12.07
C SER A 69 5.17 6.14 -10.59
N GLY A 70 5.00 4.90 -10.13
CA GLY A 70 4.75 4.56 -8.74
C GLY A 70 5.83 5.14 -7.83
N PHE A 71 7.10 5.00 -8.20
CA PHE A 71 8.21 5.56 -7.43
C PHE A 71 8.38 7.08 -7.55
N MET A 72 7.87 7.73 -8.60
CA MET A 72 7.77 9.19 -8.65
C MET A 72 6.70 9.72 -7.66
N ILE A 73 5.60 8.99 -7.51
CA ILE A 73 4.59 9.30 -6.48
C ILE A 73 5.19 9.10 -5.08
N LEU A 74 5.86 7.96 -4.84
CA LEU A 74 6.55 7.70 -3.58
C LEU A 74 7.53 8.82 -3.22
N LYS A 75 8.39 9.21 -4.17
CA LYS A 75 9.34 10.33 -4.00
C LYS A 75 8.64 11.63 -3.61
N SER A 76 7.53 11.93 -4.26
CA SER A 76 6.75 13.14 -3.97
C SER A 76 6.15 13.10 -2.57
N LEU A 77 5.61 11.95 -2.16
CA LEU A 77 5.07 11.75 -0.81
C LEU A 77 6.17 11.83 0.26
N CYS A 78 7.32 11.19 0.05
CA CYS A 78 8.48 11.30 0.93
C CYS A 78 8.91 12.76 1.12
N ARG A 79 8.94 13.55 0.04
CA ARG A 79 9.31 14.97 0.09
C ARG A 79 8.31 15.82 0.88
N VAL A 80 7.01 15.59 0.72
CA VAL A 80 5.96 16.44 1.31
C VAL A 80 5.64 16.04 2.74
N PHE A 81 5.57 14.74 3.04
CA PHE A 81 5.07 14.24 4.32
C PHE A 81 6.18 13.76 5.26
N GLY A 82 7.34 13.36 4.72
CA GLY A 82 8.39 12.73 5.53
C GLY A 82 7.95 11.39 6.12
N GLY A 83 8.91 10.51 6.41
CA GLY A 83 8.62 9.22 7.07
C GLY A 83 7.64 8.30 6.33
N VAL A 84 7.48 8.48 5.02
CA VAL A 84 6.74 7.59 4.13
C VAL A 84 7.64 6.40 3.75
N GLN A 85 7.13 5.18 3.86
CA GLN A 85 7.85 3.98 3.50
C GLN A 85 7.09 3.20 2.41
N ALA A 86 7.84 2.60 1.49
CA ALA A 86 7.30 1.57 0.63
C ALA A 86 6.92 0.35 1.48
N TRP A 87 5.70 -0.15 1.32
CA TRP A 87 5.21 -1.29 2.10
C TRP A 87 5.95 -2.57 1.70
N SER A 88 6.86 -3.04 2.56
CA SER A 88 7.78 -4.13 2.25
C SER A 88 7.07 -5.41 1.82
N GLU A 89 6.06 -5.82 2.56
CA GLU A 89 5.35 -7.08 2.41
C GLU A 89 4.60 -7.11 1.08
N GLY A 90 3.91 -6.02 0.73
CA GLY A 90 3.24 -5.89 -0.57
C GLY A 90 4.22 -5.88 -1.75
N TYR A 91 5.39 -5.26 -1.60
CA TYR A 91 6.40 -5.21 -2.67
C TYR A 91 7.26 -6.48 -2.76
N ILE A 92 7.41 -7.27 -1.69
CA ILE A 92 8.12 -8.56 -1.74
C ILE A 92 7.44 -9.50 -2.74
N CYS A 93 6.11 -9.60 -2.71
CA CYS A 93 5.38 -10.42 -3.67
C CYS A 93 5.58 -9.95 -5.12
N MET A 94 5.60 -8.63 -5.35
CA MET A 94 5.89 -8.09 -6.68
C MET A 94 7.34 -8.29 -7.11
N LEU A 95 8.31 -8.24 -6.18
CA LEU A 95 9.71 -8.57 -6.47
C LEU A 95 9.86 -10.01 -6.93
N ASP A 96 9.11 -10.95 -6.34
CA ASP A 96 9.12 -12.35 -6.77
C ASP A 96 8.63 -12.50 -8.20
N LEU A 97 7.52 -11.84 -8.57
CA LEU A 97 7.04 -11.79 -9.95
C LEU A 97 8.06 -11.16 -10.90
N LEU A 98 8.66 -10.03 -10.50
CA LEU A 98 9.71 -9.35 -11.27
C LEU A 98 10.91 -10.26 -11.50
N ASN A 99 11.32 -11.03 -10.48
CA ASN A 99 12.44 -11.96 -10.56
C ASN A 99 12.15 -13.11 -11.53
N LYS A 100 10.90 -13.58 -11.57
CA LYS A 100 10.40 -14.58 -12.53
C LYS A 100 10.12 -14.01 -13.93
N ALA A 101 10.26 -12.70 -14.12
CA ALA A 101 9.90 -11.97 -15.35
C ALA A 101 8.41 -12.11 -15.73
N GLU A 102 7.53 -12.29 -14.74
CA GLU A 102 6.07 -12.43 -14.89
C GLU A 102 5.38 -11.06 -14.94
N GLY A 103 5.96 -10.11 -15.67
CA GLY A 103 5.45 -8.74 -15.78
C GLY A 103 5.39 -8.24 -17.21
N HIS A 104 5.17 -6.94 -17.35
CA HIS A 104 5.12 -6.27 -18.64
C HIS A 104 6.40 -5.47 -18.88
N PHE A 105 7.06 -5.66 -20.02
CA PHE A 105 8.24 -4.85 -20.33
C PHE A 105 7.88 -3.37 -20.43
N ALA A 106 8.74 -2.50 -19.89
CA ALA A 106 8.59 -1.05 -20.01
C ALA A 106 8.43 -0.55 -21.47
N LYS A 107 8.95 -1.33 -22.43
CA LYS A 107 8.85 -1.07 -23.87
C LYS A 107 7.49 -1.43 -24.49
N PHE A 108 6.56 -2.02 -23.76
CA PHE A 108 5.23 -2.38 -24.24
C PHE A 108 4.17 -1.71 -23.36
N GLY A 109 3.19 -1.02 -23.97
CA GLY A 109 2.15 -0.25 -23.28
C GLY A 109 2.44 1.25 -23.11
N ASN A 110 1.56 1.95 -22.37
CA ASN A 110 1.63 3.40 -22.12
C ASN A 110 2.77 3.82 -21.16
N LYS A 111 3.65 2.88 -20.77
CA LYS A 111 4.70 3.08 -19.75
C LYS A 111 6.09 3.42 -20.33
N LYS A 112 6.24 3.57 -21.65
CA LYS A 112 7.51 3.91 -22.33
C LYS A 112 8.13 5.25 -21.93
N ALA A 113 7.31 6.22 -21.56
CA ALA A 113 7.76 7.58 -21.26
C ALA A 113 8.07 7.80 -19.77
N GLN A 114 7.98 6.76 -18.94
CA GLN A 114 8.22 6.92 -17.51
C GLN A 114 9.69 7.23 -17.24
N MET A 115 9.94 8.32 -16.52
CA MET A 115 11.29 8.73 -16.14
C MET A 115 11.73 8.04 -14.87
N ASN A 116 12.98 7.55 -14.86
CA ASN A 116 13.58 6.98 -13.66
C ASN A 116 13.64 8.05 -12.55
N SER A 117 13.09 7.75 -11.37
CA SER A 117 13.00 8.69 -10.26
C SER A 117 14.35 9.01 -9.60
N GLY A 118 15.42 8.28 -9.93
CA GLY A 118 16.70 8.37 -9.24
C GLY A 118 16.59 7.78 -7.84
N THR A 119 16.48 8.62 -6.82
CA THR A 119 16.16 8.19 -5.44
C THR A 119 14.83 8.77 -5.01
N THR A 120 14.16 8.07 -4.10
CA THR A 120 12.85 8.41 -3.53
C THR A 120 12.97 8.98 -2.12
N GLY A 121 14.05 8.68 -1.39
CA GLY A 121 14.18 8.96 0.04
C GLY A 121 13.57 7.88 0.93
N CYS A 122 13.04 6.80 0.36
CA CYS A 122 12.65 5.58 1.08
C CYS A 122 13.79 4.54 0.97
N PRO A 123 14.42 4.11 2.07
CA PRO A 123 15.54 3.17 2.03
C PRO A 123 15.22 1.86 1.31
N PHE A 124 14.05 1.28 1.57
CA PHE A 124 13.65 0.02 0.93
C PHE A 124 13.49 0.18 -0.60
N SER A 125 12.88 1.28 -1.05
CA SER A 125 12.78 1.56 -2.49
C SER A 125 14.15 1.82 -3.12
N ASP A 126 14.98 2.64 -2.48
CA ASP A 126 16.25 3.10 -3.05
C ASP A 126 17.32 2.00 -3.09
N GLN A 127 17.32 1.09 -2.10
CA GLN A 127 18.31 0.04 -1.97
C GLN A 127 17.89 -1.29 -2.62
N ILE A 128 16.58 -1.56 -2.71
CA ILE A 128 16.07 -2.86 -3.17
C ILE A 128 15.23 -2.71 -4.43
N LEU A 129 14.12 -1.96 -4.36
CA LEU A 129 13.11 -1.98 -5.43
C LEU A 129 13.59 -1.32 -6.73
N LEU A 130 14.13 -0.09 -6.65
CA LEU A 130 14.61 0.65 -7.81
C LEU A 130 15.80 -0.04 -8.50
N PRO A 131 16.81 -0.56 -7.79
CA PRO A 131 17.85 -1.39 -8.39
C PRO A 131 17.31 -2.61 -9.13
N ALA A 132 16.37 -3.35 -8.54
CA ALA A 132 15.74 -4.51 -9.19
C ALA A 132 14.99 -4.11 -10.47
N LEU A 133 14.20 -3.04 -10.40
CA LEU A 133 13.42 -2.51 -11.52
C LEU A 133 14.31 -2.10 -12.71
N ARG A 134 15.41 -1.40 -12.42
CA ARG A 134 16.42 -0.97 -13.41
C ARG A 134 17.10 -2.15 -14.10
N SER A 135 17.46 -3.16 -13.31
CA SER A 135 18.15 -4.35 -13.80
C SER A 135 17.28 -5.18 -14.74
N LYS A 136 15.99 -5.33 -14.40
CA LYS A 136 15.07 -6.21 -15.12
C LYS A 136 14.38 -5.53 -16.31
N GLY A 137 14.07 -4.23 -16.22
CA GLY A 137 13.38 -3.50 -17.29
C GLY A 137 11.93 -3.94 -17.53
N ILE A 138 11.35 -4.61 -16.53
CA ILE A 138 9.97 -5.13 -16.51
C ILE A 138 9.24 -4.42 -15.36
N PHE A 139 7.96 -4.13 -15.55
CA PHE A 139 7.08 -3.51 -14.57
C PHE A 139 6.01 -4.51 -14.12
N ILE A 140 5.64 -4.46 -12.84
CA ILE A 140 4.57 -5.28 -12.26
C ILE A 140 3.42 -4.35 -11.84
N ASP A 141 2.23 -4.62 -12.36
CA ASP A 141 1.01 -3.95 -11.92
C ASP A 141 0.58 -4.55 -10.58
N GLN A 142 0.11 -3.74 -9.63
CA GLN A 142 -0.26 -4.24 -8.29
C GLN A 142 -1.36 -5.31 -8.35
N GLU A 143 -2.22 -5.24 -9.37
CA GLU A 143 -3.32 -6.17 -9.61
C GLU A 143 -2.85 -7.58 -9.98
N ALA A 144 -1.56 -7.75 -10.31
CA ALA A 144 -0.96 -9.07 -10.51
C ALA A 144 -0.82 -9.86 -9.19
N ILE A 145 -0.90 -9.18 -8.04
CA ILE A 145 -0.93 -9.84 -6.73
C ILE A 145 -2.36 -10.30 -6.45
N VAL A 146 -2.60 -11.58 -6.67
CA VAL A 146 -3.83 -12.28 -6.27
C VAL A 146 -3.56 -13.09 -5.00
N GLU A 147 -4.34 -12.83 -3.96
CA GLU A 147 -4.45 -13.71 -2.78
C GLU A 147 -5.38 -14.89 -3.03
#